data_AF-A0A5B1QVK3-F1
#
_entry.id   AF-A0A5B1QVK3-F1
#
_cell.length_a   1.000
_cell.length_b   1.000
_cell.length_c   1.000
_cell.angle_alpha   90.00
_cell.angle_beta   90.00
_cell.angle_gamma   90.00
#
_symmetry.space_group_name_H-M   'P 1'
#
loop_
_entity.id
_entity.type
_entity.pdbx_description
1 polymer ?
#
loop_
_entity_poly.entity_id
_entity_poly.type
_entity_poly.pdbx_seq_one_letter_code
_entity_poly.pdbx_strand_id
1 'polypeptide(L)'
;MHPRAANFARCCSRLQLNSFYSVRHASSSSNPYPYPSNANPTPHQIFHLPMSASQKDVKSRYYELVRIYHPDSPVARVYPPEVSQARFHAISAAYDTLRGRKPGAVADEAGSSRRHDFHDLSNAVWRARQRQKAEKLSVGRDDRWKDSIIFGAIFLAGGVFILQTHFARTRAMNQSLHPPVSSSSREKSEAQKASASRRDEDLLAASESEPSPGSDLPRV
;
A
#
# COMPACT_ATOMS: atom_id res chain seq x y z
N MET A 1 -41.95 35.78 52.68
CA MET A 1 -41.90 36.92 51.73
C MET A 1 -40.58 36.86 50.98
N HIS A 2 -40.67 36.89 49.63
CA HIS A 2 -39.61 36.97 48.60
C HIS A 2 -38.65 38.16 48.79
N PRO A 3 -37.52 38.31 48.04
CA PRO A 3 -37.12 37.72 46.73
C PRO A 3 -35.67 37.14 46.69
N ARG A 4 -35.28 36.23 45.78
CA ARG A 4 -35.07 36.32 44.31
C ARG A 4 -34.05 37.39 43.87
N ALA A 5 -32.83 36.94 43.54
CA ALA A 5 -31.99 37.56 42.52
C ALA A 5 -31.12 36.48 41.84
N ALA A 6 -31.29 36.37 40.52
CA ALA A 6 -30.47 35.57 39.62
C ALA A 6 -29.22 36.37 39.25
N ASN A 7 -28.12 35.69 38.89
CA ASN A 7 -27.27 36.15 37.79
C ASN A 7 -26.45 35.02 37.17
N PHE A 8 -26.47 35.04 35.84
CA PHE A 8 -25.79 34.19 34.89
C PHE A 8 -24.26 34.41 34.92
N ALA A 9 -23.49 33.33 34.81
CA ALA A 9 -22.24 33.35 34.04
C ALA A 9 -21.95 31.94 33.52
N ARG A 10 -22.08 31.77 32.20
CA ARG A 10 -21.49 30.65 31.48
C ARG A 10 -19.98 30.75 31.60
N CYS A 11 -19.30 29.68 31.98
CA CYS A 11 -17.88 29.52 31.70
C CYS A 11 -17.63 28.10 31.20
N CYS A 12 -17.36 27.99 29.90
CA CYS A 12 -16.71 26.84 29.29
C CYS A 12 -15.28 26.75 29.84
N SER A 13 -14.87 25.60 30.37
CA SER A 13 -13.48 25.09 30.32
C SER A 13 -13.46 23.68 30.87
N ARG A 14 -13.38 22.67 30.00
CA ARG A 14 -12.15 22.06 29.47
C ARG A 14 -11.68 20.91 30.37
N LEU A 15 -11.96 19.71 29.88
CA LEU A 15 -11.39 18.43 30.31
C LEU A 15 -9.89 18.58 30.59
N GLN A 16 -9.49 18.50 31.85
CA GLN A 16 -8.09 18.32 32.23
C GLN A 16 -7.74 16.84 32.04
N LEU A 17 -7.10 16.56 30.92
CA LEU A 17 -6.25 15.39 30.72
C LEU A 17 -5.19 15.39 31.82
N ASN A 18 -5.26 14.43 32.73
CA ASN A 18 -4.17 14.10 33.65
C ASN A 18 -3.02 13.50 32.83
N SER A 19 -2.21 14.40 32.28
CA SER A 19 -0.92 14.10 31.71
C SER A 19 0.09 14.01 32.85
N PHE A 20 0.17 12.83 33.46
CA PHE A 20 1.36 12.47 34.24
C PHE A 20 2.48 12.18 33.23
N TYR A 21 3.12 13.24 32.75
CA TYR A 21 4.43 13.13 32.11
C TYR A 21 5.39 12.61 33.17
N SER A 22 5.67 11.31 33.09
CA SER A 22 6.77 10.68 33.80
C SER A 22 8.05 11.44 33.49
N VAL A 23 8.68 11.96 34.56
CA VAL A 23 9.95 12.68 34.55
C VAL A 23 10.99 11.80 33.85
N ARG A 24 11.55 12.29 32.75
CA ARG A 24 12.66 11.62 32.07
C ARG A 24 13.91 11.73 32.92
N HIS A 25 14.21 10.70 33.72
CA HIS A 25 15.57 10.47 34.16
C HIS A 25 16.40 10.00 32.96
N ALA A 26 17.15 10.94 32.37
CA ALA A 26 18.27 10.62 31.50
C ALA A 26 19.42 10.13 32.38
N SER A 27 19.58 8.82 32.48
CA SER A 27 20.75 8.18 33.09
C SER A 27 20.98 6.84 32.38
N SER A 28 22.13 6.72 31.70
CA SER A 28 22.77 5.53 31.13
C SER A 28 21.92 4.27 30.94
N SER A 29 21.53 3.98 29.69
CA SER A 29 21.52 2.67 29.00
C SER A 29 21.04 1.38 29.69
N SER A 30 20.39 1.39 30.85
CA SER A 30 19.88 0.18 31.50
C SER A 30 18.38 0.10 31.31
N ASN A 31 17.93 -0.87 30.52
CA ASN A 31 16.52 -1.22 30.41
C ASN A 31 15.94 -1.48 31.82
N PRO A 32 14.93 -0.72 32.29
CA PRO A 32 14.38 -0.86 33.63
C PRO A 32 13.67 -2.20 33.86
N TYR A 33 13.29 -2.90 32.78
CA TYR A 33 12.60 -4.18 32.80
C TYR A 33 13.35 -5.20 31.94
N PRO A 34 14.47 -5.75 32.43
CA PRO A 34 15.25 -6.74 31.69
C PRO A 34 14.42 -8.01 31.45
N TYR A 35 14.63 -8.65 30.31
CA TYR A 35 13.88 -9.86 29.97
C TYR A 35 14.40 -11.02 30.84
N PRO A 36 13.53 -11.86 31.43
CA PRO A 36 13.96 -12.95 32.28
C PRO A 36 14.84 -13.96 31.51
N SER A 37 15.93 -14.41 32.13
CA SER A 37 16.89 -15.37 31.52
C SER A 37 16.38 -16.81 31.50
N ASN A 38 15.22 -17.07 32.09
CA ASN A 38 14.65 -18.40 32.21
C ASN A 38 14.18 -18.91 30.84
N ALA A 39 14.32 -20.21 30.57
CA ALA A 39 13.87 -20.80 29.31
C ALA A 39 12.35 -20.67 29.09
N ASN A 40 11.56 -20.78 30.17
CA ASN A 40 10.10 -20.67 30.15
C ASN A 40 9.61 -19.69 31.22
N PRO A 41 9.70 -18.36 30.98
CA PRO A 41 9.28 -17.37 31.96
C PRO A 41 7.76 -17.31 32.08
N THR A 42 7.25 -17.16 33.29
CA THR A 42 5.80 -17.01 33.51
C THR A 42 5.32 -15.64 33.04
N PRO A 43 4.04 -15.47 32.65
CA PRO A 43 3.51 -14.18 32.23
C PRO A 43 3.71 -13.08 33.27
N HIS A 44 3.48 -13.37 34.55
CA HIS A 44 3.72 -12.44 35.65
C HIS A 44 5.19 -12.04 35.79
N GLN A 45 6.11 -12.99 35.57
CA GLN A 45 7.54 -12.72 35.59
C GLN A 45 7.98 -11.83 34.43
N ILE A 46 7.44 -12.02 33.22
CA ILE A 46 7.72 -11.15 32.07
C ILE A 46 7.29 -9.70 32.37
N PHE A 47 6.11 -9.52 32.97
CA PHE A 47 5.62 -8.19 33.35
C PHE A 47 6.26 -7.63 34.63
N HIS A 48 7.06 -8.41 35.36
CA HIS A 48 7.60 -7.97 36.66
C HIS A 48 6.49 -7.48 37.61
N LEU A 49 5.36 -8.19 37.59
CA LEU A 49 4.18 -7.87 38.40
C LEU A 49 3.86 -9.04 39.34
N PRO A 50 3.32 -8.77 40.54
CA PRO A 50 2.84 -9.83 41.42
C PRO A 50 1.64 -10.55 40.78
N MET A 51 1.36 -11.78 41.23
CA MET A 51 0.20 -12.55 40.76
C MET A 51 -1.14 -11.88 41.11
N SER A 52 -1.15 -11.02 42.14
CA SER A 52 -2.30 -10.21 42.56
C SER A 52 -2.49 -8.91 41.79
N ALA A 53 -1.67 -8.63 40.76
CA ALA A 53 -1.74 -7.38 40.02
C ALA A 53 -3.08 -7.20 39.29
N SER A 54 -3.56 -5.95 39.24
CA SER A 54 -4.81 -5.64 38.56
C SER A 54 -4.64 -5.64 37.03
N GLN A 55 -5.73 -5.80 36.29
CA GLN A 55 -5.72 -5.73 34.82
C GLN A 55 -5.23 -4.36 34.30
N LYS A 56 -5.46 -3.30 35.08
CA LYS A 56 -4.98 -1.94 34.77
C LYS A 56 -3.45 -1.91 34.79
N ASP A 57 -2.83 -2.52 35.79
CA ASP A 57 -1.38 -2.54 35.96
C ASP A 57 -0.72 -3.41 34.87
N VAL A 58 -1.32 -4.56 34.56
CA VAL A 58 -0.89 -5.42 33.44
C VAL A 58 -0.91 -4.66 32.12
N LYS A 59 -1.99 -3.92 31.83
CA LYS A 59 -2.10 -3.10 30.62
C LYS A 59 -1.07 -1.97 30.61
N SER A 60 -0.85 -1.29 31.74
CA SER A 60 0.16 -0.24 31.85
C SER A 60 1.55 -0.78 31.52
N ARG A 61 1.94 -1.89 32.17
CA ARG A 61 3.25 -2.51 31.95
C ARG A 61 3.41 -3.06 30.54
N TYR A 62 2.35 -3.58 29.94
CA TYR A 62 2.36 -4.03 28.55
C TYR A 62 2.80 -2.92 27.59
N TYR A 63 2.24 -1.72 27.71
CA TYR A 63 2.66 -0.60 26.84
C TYR A 63 4.12 -0.20 27.05
N GLU A 64 4.61 -0.23 28.28
CA GLU A 64 6.01 0.07 28.59
C GLU A 64 6.95 -0.97 27.97
N LEU A 65 6.67 -2.26 28.16
CA LEU A 65 7.47 -3.35 27.60
C LEU A 65 7.45 -3.34 26.06
N VAL A 66 6.27 -3.14 25.46
CA VAL A 66 6.16 -3.02 23.99
C VAL A 66 7.01 -1.87 23.49
N ARG A 67 7.01 -0.72 24.17
CA ARG A 67 7.85 0.42 23.77
C ARG A 67 9.34 0.11 23.84
N ILE A 68 9.78 -0.68 24.82
CA ILE A 68 11.18 -1.06 24.98
C ILE A 68 11.59 -2.14 23.98
N TYR A 69 10.78 -3.19 23.83
CA TYR A 69 11.08 -4.40 23.04
C TYR A 69 10.47 -4.40 21.63
N HIS A 70 9.93 -3.29 21.16
CA HIS A 70 9.47 -3.18 19.76
C HIS A 70 10.65 -3.47 18.81
N PRO A 71 10.48 -4.22 17.70
CA PRO A 71 11.58 -4.49 16.76
C PRO A 71 12.27 -3.22 16.25
N ASP A 72 11.53 -2.11 16.11
CA ASP A 72 12.09 -0.82 15.68
C ASP A 72 12.74 0.00 16.80
N SER A 73 12.65 -0.43 18.06
CA SER A 73 13.19 0.27 19.22
C SER A 73 14.73 0.25 19.23
N PRO A 74 15.40 1.34 19.68
CA PRO A 74 16.85 1.36 19.81
C PRO A 74 17.40 0.26 20.73
N VAL A 75 16.64 -0.18 21.75
CA VAL A 75 17.03 -1.26 22.66
C VAL A 75 16.99 -2.62 21.97
N ALA A 76 16.01 -2.84 21.09
CA ALA A 76 15.84 -4.10 20.37
C ALA A 76 16.90 -4.31 19.30
N ARG A 77 17.37 -3.23 18.64
CA ARG A 77 18.41 -3.28 17.60
C ARG A 77 19.77 -3.78 18.08
N VAL A 78 20.02 -3.76 19.39
CA VAL A 78 21.26 -4.30 19.98
C VAL A 78 21.26 -5.84 19.94
N TYR A 79 20.08 -6.47 19.90
CA TYR A 79 19.94 -7.92 19.84
C TYR A 79 19.74 -8.40 18.40
N PRO A 80 20.06 -9.66 18.09
CA PRO A 80 19.68 -10.28 16.82
C PRO A 80 18.16 -10.16 16.58
N PRO A 81 17.72 -9.99 15.32
CA PRO A 81 16.31 -9.78 14.98
C PRO A 81 15.43 -10.95 15.42
N GLU A 82 15.95 -12.18 15.42
CA GLU A 82 15.24 -13.37 15.88
C GLU A 82 14.91 -13.29 17.38
N VAL A 83 15.85 -12.78 18.18
CA VAL A 83 15.71 -12.67 19.64
C VAL A 83 14.75 -11.54 20.01
N SER A 84 14.87 -10.39 19.36
CA SER A 84 13.97 -9.25 19.63
C SER A 84 12.53 -9.59 19.26
N GLN A 85 12.32 -10.24 18.11
CA GLN A 85 11.01 -10.70 17.67
C GLN A 85 10.44 -11.78 18.60
N ALA A 86 11.24 -12.77 19.01
CA ALA A 86 10.81 -13.79 19.96
C ALA A 86 10.35 -13.19 21.30
N ARG A 87 11.10 -12.20 21.83
CA ARG A 87 10.72 -11.50 23.07
C ARG A 87 9.43 -10.70 22.90
N PHE A 88 9.25 -10.02 21.77
CA PHE A 88 8.02 -9.27 21.48
C PHE A 88 6.79 -10.19 21.43
N HIS A 89 6.92 -11.34 20.77
CA HIS A 89 5.85 -12.36 20.73
C HIS A 89 5.54 -12.92 22.12
N ALA A 90 6.56 -13.21 22.92
CA ALA A 90 6.38 -13.71 24.28
C ALA A 90 5.65 -12.70 25.18
N ILE A 91 5.98 -11.39 25.07
CA ILE A 91 5.27 -10.32 25.80
C ILE A 91 3.79 -10.25 25.38
N SER A 92 3.51 -10.36 24.08
CA SER A 92 2.14 -10.34 23.55
C SER A 92 1.33 -11.56 24.02
N ALA A 93 1.93 -12.75 23.95
CA ALA A 93 1.31 -13.99 24.43
C ALA A 93 1.03 -13.94 25.94
N ALA A 94 1.97 -13.39 26.73
CA ALA A 94 1.79 -13.17 28.16
C ALA A 94 0.60 -12.24 28.45
N TYR A 95 0.46 -11.14 27.71
CA TYR A 95 -0.68 -10.22 27.87
C TYR A 95 -2.02 -10.93 27.63
N ASP A 96 -2.09 -11.73 26.56
CA ASP A 96 -3.30 -12.48 26.22
C ASP A 96 -3.67 -13.53 27.28
N THR A 97 -2.68 -14.17 27.92
CA THR A 97 -2.93 -15.09 29.05
C THR A 97 -3.52 -14.37 30.26
N LEU A 98 -2.96 -13.22 30.64
CA LEU A 98 -3.36 -12.49 31.85
C LEU A 98 -4.70 -11.79 31.69
N ARG A 99 -5.06 -11.35 30.47
CA ARG A 99 -6.36 -10.74 30.18
C ARG A 99 -7.52 -11.75 30.23
N GLY A 100 -7.24 -13.03 30.48
CA GLY A 100 -8.26 -14.07 30.50
C GLY A 100 -8.75 -14.44 29.10
N ARG A 101 -8.00 -14.09 28.04
CA ARG A 101 -8.22 -14.62 26.69
C ARG A 101 -7.65 -16.04 26.64
N LYS A 102 -8.28 -16.94 27.41
CA LYS A 102 -8.06 -18.37 27.36
C LYS A 102 -8.67 -18.86 26.03
N PRO A 103 -7.91 -19.41 25.07
CA PRO A 103 -8.49 -20.09 23.94
C PRO A 103 -8.85 -21.48 24.45
N GLY A 104 -10.11 -21.68 24.81
CA GLY A 104 -10.58 -22.96 25.32
C GLY A 104 -10.96 -22.92 26.79
N ALA A 105 -12.09 -22.27 27.10
CA ALA A 105 -12.85 -22.56 28.31
C ALA A 105 -13.76 -23.80 28.13
N VAL A 106 -13.37 -24.74 27.25
CA VAL A 106 -13.90 -26.09 27.15
C VAL A 106 -12.74 -27.04 26.82
N ALA A 107 -12.65 -28.16 27.56
CA ALA A 107 -11.70 -29.28 27.45
C ALA A 107 -10.37 -29.15 28.23
N ASP A 108 -10.49 -29.43 29.52
CA ASP A 108 -9.67 -30.32 30.37
C ASP A 108 -8.26 -30.78 29.91
N GLU A 109 -7.34 -30.68 30.87
CA GLU A 109 -6.36 -31.73 31.22
C GLU A 109 -5.56 -32.34 30.05
N ALA A 110 -4.73 -31.53 29.38
CA ALA A 110 -3.51 -32.00 28.73
C ALA A 110 -2.70 -30.81 28.18
N GLY A 111 -1.57 -30.53 28.81
CA GLY A 111 -0.39 -30.02 28.12
C GLY A 111 -0.40 -28.54 27.72
N SER A 112 0.48 -27.79 28.35
CA SER A 112 0.98 -26.45 27.97
C SER A 112 1.58 -26.33 26.55
N SER A 113 1.29 -27.27 25.63
CA SER A 113 1.93 -27.42 24.31
C SER A 113 1.11 -26.83 23.14
N ARG A 114 -0.22 -26.71 23.24
CA ARG A 114 -1.09 -26.38 22.08
C ARG A 114 -0.98 -24.96 21.52
N ARG A 115 -0.33 -24.01 22.21
CA ARG A 115 -0.22 -22.62 21.73
C ARG A 115 1.02 -22.36 20.86
N HIS A 116 2.11 -23.07 21.10
CA HIS A 116 3.30 -23.00 20.23
C HIS A 116 3.02 -23.71 18.89
N ASP A 117 2.16 -24.72 18.92
CA ASP A 117 1.64 -25.39 17.74
C ASP A 117 0.81 -24.46 16.84
N PHE A 118 0.23 -23.35 17.32
CA PHE A 118 -0.56 -22.49 16.43
C PHE A 118 0.28 -21.69 15.44
N HIS A 119 1.54 -21.35 15.77
CA HIS A 119 2.45 -20.71 14.82
C HIS A 119 3.08 -21.72 13.86
N ASP A 120 3.35 -22.93 14.33
CA ASP A 120 3.87 -24.00 13.48
C ASP A 120 2.78 -24.62 12.60
N LEU A 121 1.55 -24.80 13.11
CA LEU A 121 0.36 -25.05 12.30
C LEU A 121 0.02 -23.87 11.41
N SER A 122 0.16 -22.61 11.80
CA SER A 122 -0.11 -21.49 10.89
C SER A 122 0.85 -21.51 9.71
N ASN A 123 2.13 -21.77 9.95
CA ASN A 123 3.14 -21.93 8.89
C ASN A 123 2.95 -23.23 8.09
N ALA A 124 2.60 -24.35 8.72
CA ALA A 124 2.35 -25.64 8.07
C ALA A 124 1.03 -25.63 7.28
N VAL A 125 -0.02 -24.99 7.79
CA VAL A 125 -1.30 -24.76 7.11
C VAL A 125 -1.13 -23.74 6.00
N TRP A 126 -0.29 -22.71 6.17
CA TRP A 126 0.05 -21.78 5.09
C TRP A 126 0.83 -22.48 3.97
N ARG A 127 1.82 -23.33 4.31
CA ARG A 127 2.54 -24.19 3.36
C ARG A 127 1.63 -25.24 2.71
N ALA A 128 0.72 -25.86 3.46
CA ALA A 128 -0.25 -26.83 2.94
C ALA A 128 -1.28 -26.14 2.03
N ARG A 129 -1.72 -24.93 2.36
CA ARG A 129 -2.62 -24.12 1.53
C ARG A 129 -1.93 -23.54 0.31
N GLN A 130 -0.63 -23.26 0.38
CA GLN A 130 0.23 -22.99 -0.77
C GLN A 130 0.34 -24.20 -1.69
N ARG A 131 0.54 -25.42 -1.16
CA ARG A 131 0.51 -26.67 -1.94
C ARG A 131 -0.85 -26.90 -2.60
N GLN A 132 -1.96 -26.72 -1.87
CA GLN A 132 -3.30 -26.78 -2.47
C GLN A 132 -3.56 -25.68 -3.49
N LYS A 133 -2.98 -24.48 -3.32
CA LYS A 133 -3.03 -23.44 -4.36
C LYS A 133 -2.20 -23.80 -5.59
N ALA A 134 -1.02 -24.41 -5.43
CA ALA A 134 -0.21 -24.89 -6.54
C ALA A 134 -0.93 -26.00 -7.32
N GLU A 135 -1.55 -26.96 -6.62
CA GLU A 135 -2.37 -28.00 -7.26
C GLU A 135 -3.63 -27.43 -7.93
N LYS A 136 -4.32 -26.49 -7.27
CA LYS A 136 -5.52 -25.82 -7.80
C LYS A 136 -5.23 -24.80 -8.92
N LEU A 137 -3.99 -24.34 -9.05
CA LEU A 137 -3.52 -23.53 -10.19
C LEU A 137 -2.97 -24.40 -11.33
N SER A 138 -2.60 -25.66 -11.07
CA SER A 138 -2.08 -26.57 -12.10
C SER A 138 -3.16 -27.37 -12.86
N VAL A 139 -4.42 -27.37 -12.41
CA VAL A 139 -5.52 -28.06 -13.10
C VAL A 139 -6.81 -27.24 -13.05
N GLY A 140 -7.09 -26.47 -14.10
CA GLY A 140 -8.48 -26.22 -14.54
C GLY A 140 -9.25 -25.03 -13.97
N ARG A 141 -8.62 -23.88 -13.65
CA ARG A 141 -9.36 -22.64 -13.28
C ARG A 141 -9.04 -21.39 -14.10
N ASP A 142 -8.32 -21.52 -15.22
CA ASP A 142 -7.96 -20.36 -16.06
C ASP A 142 -8.59 -20.36 -17.46
N ASP A 143 -9.23 -21.45 -17.91
CA ASP A 143 -9.71 -21.52 -19.30
C ASP A 143 -11.04 -20.79 -19.54
N ARG A 144 -11.96 -20.74 -18.56
CA ARG A 144 -13.29 -20.11 -18.77
C ARG A 144 -13.23 -18.59 -18.95
N TRP A 145 -12.27 -17.93 -18.30
CA TRP A 145 -12.03 -16.51 -18.52
C TRP A 145 -11.32 -16.26 -19.85
N LYS A 146 -10.37 -17.14 -20.23
CA LYS A 146 -9.75 -17.09 -21.56
C LYS A 146 -10.78 -17.27 -22.67
N ASP A 147 -11.68 -18.23 -22.54
CA ASP A 147 -12.79 -18.43 -23.48
C ASP A 147 -13.66 -17.19 -23.58
N SER A 148 -14.00 -16.57 -22.45
CA SER A 148 -14.78 -15.33 -22.43
C SER A 148 -14.06 -14.17 -23.13
N ILE A 149 -12.73 -14.06 -22.99
CA ILE A 149 -11.92 -13.08 -23.72
C ILE A 149 -11.87 -13.39 -25.22
N ILE A 150 -11.68 -14.67 -25.59
CA ILE A 150 -11.60 -15.10 -26.98
C ILE A 150 -12.94 -14.82 -27.68
N PHE A 151 -14.07 -15.18 -27.06
CA PHE A 151 -15.39 -14.83 -27.58
C PHE A 151 -15.58 -13.32 -27.67
N GLY A 152 -15.18 -12.57 -26.63
CA GLY A 152 -15.21 -11.10 -26.64
C GLY A 152 -14.43 -10.50 -27.81
N ALA A 153 -13.22 -11.00 -28.09
CA ALA A 153 -12.38 -10.55 -29.20
C ALA A 153 -12.99 -10.86 -30.57
N ILE A 154 -13.57 -12.05 -30.75
CA ILE A 154 -14.24 -12.45 -32.00
C ILE A 154 -15.47 -11.55 -32.24
N PHE A 155 -16.31 -11.33 -31.22
CA PHE A 155 -17.47 -10.44 -31.33
C PHE A 155 -17.07 -9.00 -31.64
N LEU A 156 -16.02 -8.49 -31.00
CA LEU A 156 -15.51 -7.14 -31.26
C LEU A 156 -15.02 -7.00 -32.71
N ALA A 157 -14.21 -7.94 -33.19
CA ALA A 157 -13.70 -7.94 -34.56
C ALA A 157 -14.84 -8.04 -35.59
N GLY A 158 -15.80 -8.93 -35.37
CA GLY A 158 -16.99 -9.05 -36.22
C GLY A 158 -17.85 -7.79 -36.23
N GLY A 159 -18.06 -7.16 -35.07
CA GLY A 159 -18.80 -5.91 -34.94
C GLY A 159 -18.15 -4.76 -35.71
N VAL A 160 -16.83 -4.60 -35.59
CA VAL A 160 -16.08 -3.58 -36.36
C VAL A 160 -16.18 -3.83 -37.86
N PHE A 161 -16.09 -5.09 -38.30
CA PHE A 161 -16.24 -5.44 -39.72
C PHE A 161 -17.63 -5.12 -40.27
N ILE A 162 -18.70 -5.49 -39.55
CA ILE A 162 -20.07 -5.18 -39.94
C ILE A 162 -20.28 -3.65 -40.00
N LEU A 163 -19.76 -2.91 -39.01
CA LEU A 163 -19.87 -1.46 -38.96
C LEU A 163 -19.12 -0.78 -40.11
N GLN A 164 -17.90 -1.22 -40.42
CA GLN A 164 -17.13 -0.75 -41.59
C GLN A 164 -17.88 -1.02 -42.90
N THR A 165 -18.47 -2.20 -43.05
CA THR A 165 -19.25 -2.57 -44.24
C THR A 165 -20.49 -1.69 -44.39
N HIS A 166 -21.17 -1.39 -43.28
CA HIS A 166 -22.36 -0.54 -43.28
C HIS A 166 -22.02 0.92 -43.62
N PHE A 167 -20.92 1.45 -43.08
CA PHE A 167 -20.42 2.79 -43.41
C PHE A 167 -19.92 2.90 -44.86
N ALA A 168 -19.24 1.88 -45.38
CA ALA A 168 -18.82 1.85 -46.78
C ALA A 168 -20.05 1.88 -47.72
N ARG A 169 -21.09 1.11 -47.39
CA ARG A 169 -22.32 1.04 -48.18
C ARG A 169 -23.11 2.36 -48.16
N THR A 170 -23.17 3.05 -47.02
CA THR A 170 -23.81 4.37 -46.93
C THR A 170 -23.01 5.46 -47.64
N ARG A 171 -21.67 5.38 -47.67
CA ARG A 171 -20.85 6.31 -48.45
C ARG A 171 -21.06 6.15 -49.96
N ALA A 172 -21.24 4.93 -50.45
CA ALA A 172 -21.54 4.68 -51.87
C ALA A 172 -22.93 5.23 -52.27
N MET A 173 -23.94 5.12 -51.41
CA MET A 173 -25.30 5.63 -51.71
C MET A 173 -25.44 7.15 -51.62
N ASN A 174 -24.64 7.83 -50.77
CA ASN A 174 -24.64 9.30 -50.72
C ASN A 174 -23.93 9.94 -51.93
N GLN A 175 -23.03 9.21 -52.61
CA GLN A 175 -22.38 9.70 -53.83
C GLN A 175 -23.29 9.70 -55.06
N SER A 176 -24.40 8.94 -55.05
CA SER A 176 -25.41 8.98 -56.12
C SER A 176 -26.39 10.15 -56.04
N LEU A 177 -26.37 10.95 -54.97
CA LEU A 177 -27.27 12.10 -54.77
C LEU A 177 -26.67 13.45 -55.19
N HIS A 178 -25.37 13.51 -55.48
CA HIS A 178 -24.74 14.68 -56.08
C HIS A 178 -24.28 14.32 -57.50
N PRO A 179 -24.92 14.84 -58.57
CA PRO A 179 -24.34 14.73 -59.91
C PRO A 179 -22.95 15.38 -59.89
N PRO A 180 -21.94 14.80 -60.56
CA PRO A 180 -20.61 15.41 -60.62
C PRO A 180 -20.73 16.76 -61.34
N VAL A 181 -20.71 17.85 -60.58
CA VAL A 181 -20.53 19.19 -61.13
C VAL A 181 -19.06 19.28 -61.54
N SER A 182 -18.85 19.17 -62.85
CA SER A 182 -17.68 19.60 -63.62
C SER A 182 -16.50 20.16 -62.82
N SER A 183 -15.48 19.33 -62.64
CA SER A 183 -14.16 19.74 -62.21
C SER A 183 -13.44 20.52 -63.33
N SER A 184 -13.75 21.80 -63.52
CA SER A 184 -12.94 22.71 -64.37
C SER A 184 -12.07 23.69 -63.57
N SER A 185 -12.12 23.65 -62.23
CA SER A 185 -11.51 24.67 -61.36
C SER A 185 -10.27 24.18 -60.59
N ARG A 186 -9.87 22.91 -60.70
CA ARG A 186 -8.71 22.35 -59.97
C ARG A 186 -7.38 22.45 -60.75
N GLU A 187 -7.39 22.67 -62.06
CA GLU A 187 -6.16 22.87 -62.85
C GLU A 187 -5.54 24.26 -62.66
N LYS A 188 -6.31 25.27 -62.23
CA LYS A 188 -5.78 26.63 -62.04
C LYS A 188 -5.03 26.83 -60.72
N SER A 189 -5.25 26.00 -59.70
CA SER A 189 -4.62 26.19 -58.39
C SER A 189 -3.24 25.53 -58.25
N GLU A 190 -2.91 24.53 -59.08
CA GLU A 190 -1.58 23.92 -59.10
C GLU A 190 -0.57 24.79 -59.86
N ALA A 191 -0.98 25.43 -60.97
CA ALA A 191 -0.12 26.37 -61.72
C ALA A 191 0.27 27.61 -60.88
N GLN A 192 -0.60 28.04 -59.98
CA GLN A 192 -0.36 29.25 -59.16
C GLN A 192 0.50 28.95 -57.91
N LYS A 193 0.51 27.70 -57.41
CA LYS A 193 1.42 27.29 -56.32
C LYS A 193 2.84 26.99 -56.80
N ALA A 194 3.00 26.47 -58.02
CA ALA A 194 4.31 26.21 -58.59
C ALA A 194 5.13 27.49 -58.88
N SER A 195 4.48 28.64 -59.13
CA SER A 195 5.16 29.92 -59.35
C SER A 195 5.54 30.65 -58.07
N ALA A 196 4.86 30.38 -56.95
CA ALA A 196 5.19 30.96 -55.65
C ALA A 196 6.47 30.34 -55.05
N SER A 197 6.68 29.03 -55.19
CA SER A 197 7.84 28.35 -54.59
C SER A 197 9.18 28.66 -55.28
N ARG A 198 9.19 29.20 -56.51
CA ARG A 198 10.45 29.57 -57.20
C ARG A 198 11.09 30.85 -56.70
N ARG A 199 10.37 31.74 -56.00
CA ARG A 199 10.94 33.01 -55.53
C ARG A 199 11.71 32.91 -54.21
N ASP A 200 11.43 31.89 -53.41
CA ASP A 200 12.03 31.76 -52.08
C ASP A 200 13.40 31.06 -52.10
N GLU A 201 13.70 30.27 -53.14
CA GLU A 201 14.99 29.57 -53.29
C GLU A 201 16.14 30.53 -53.71
N ASP A 202 15.87 31.57 -54.51
CA ASP A 202 16.88 32.56 -54.90
C ASP A 202 17.31 33.48 -53.73
N LEU A 203 16.49 33.58 -52.68
CA LEU A 203 16.79 34.40 -51.50
C LEU A 203 17.65 33.68 -50.45
N LEU A 204 17.72 32.34 -50.49
CA LEU A 204 18.49 31.54 -49.52
C LEU A 204 19.91 31.21 -50.01
N ALA A 205 20.20 31.32 -51.30
CA ALA A 205 21.52 31.02 -51.87
C ALA A 205 22.58 32.13 -51.67
N ALA A 206 22.21 33.29 -51.10
CA ALA A 206 23.09 34.47 -51.05
C ALA A 206 23.75 34.75 -49.68
N SER A 207 23.56 33.92 -48.65
CA SER A 207 24.06 34.24 -47.29
C SER A 207 25.18 33.33 -46.75
N GLU A 208 25.73 32.42 -47.56
CA GLU A 208 26.82 31.53 -47.12
C GLU A 208 28.19 32.10 -47.53
N SER A 209 28.72 33.03 -46.72
CA SER A 209 30.13 33.36 -46.75
C SER A 209 30.63 33.83 -45.38
N GLU A 210 31.68 33.15 -44.90
CA GLU A 210 32.72 33.63 -43.95
C GLU A 210 32.45 33.43 -42.43
N PRO A 211 33.51 33.35 -41.59
CA PRO A 211 34.27 32.13 -41.37
C PRO A 211 34.48 31.81 -39.86
N SER A 212 34.86 30.56 -39.58
CA SER A 212 35.20 30.08 -38.23
C SER A 212 36.51 30.70 -37.71
N PRO A 213 36.58 31.05 -36.41
CA PRO A 213 37.71 30.57 -35.61
C PRO A 213 37.40 30.31 -34.12
N GLY A 214 38.22 29.45 -33.50
CA GLY A 214 38.59 29.56 -32.08
C GLY A 214 37.90 28.60 -31.13
N SER A 215 38.38 27.36 -30.96
CA SER A 215 39.23 26.95 -29.82
C SER A 215 39.01 27.73 -28.52
N ASP A 216 38.42 27.09 -27.49
CA ASP A 216 39.06 27.04 -26.17
C ASP A 216 38.45 25.99 -25.22
N LEU A 217 39.33 25.53 -24.33
CA LEU A 217 39.37 24.30 -23.53
C LEU A 217 38.42 24.24 -22.31
N PRO A 218 38.22 23.05 -21.70
CA PRO A 218 37.61 22.91 -20.39
C PRO A 218 38.66 23.08 -19.26
N ARG A 219 38.25 23.71 -18.16
CA ARG A 219 39.06 23.80 -16.92
C ARG A 219 38.27 23.20 -15.75
N VAL A 220 38.82 22.07 -15.26
CA VAL A 220 38.82 21.46 -13.91
C VAL A 220 37.53 21.49 -13.09
#